data_AF-A0A6B0YUX1-F1
#
_entry.id   AF-A0A6B0YUX1-F1
#
_cell.length_a   1.000
_cell.length_b   1.000
_cell.length_c   1.000
_cell.angle_alpha   90.00
_cell.angle_beta   90.00
_cell.angle_gamma   90.00
#
_symmetry.space_group_name_H-M   'P 1'
#
loop_
_entity.id
_entity.type
_entity.pdbx_description
1 polymer ?
#
loop_
_entity_poly.entity_id
_entity_poly.type
_entity_poly.pdbx_seq_one_letter_code
_entity_poly.pdbx_strand_id
1 'polypeptide(L)'
;MTQQAPPLDSDPLDTDPFDGSRMGLLDHLAELRNRMIWIVGALLFGVVASIAFVEPVIAFITSPVEEKLIAIGPTDTIFVFFKVMFVMGVIVGMPVLVYQIVAFIAPGLYPHEKRGLFLLLPGVMVLFFGGAAFANFVMLPVAVGFLQNFLGDVIDQEWTVDRYIGFFTRIVFWIGVAFETPLVIAFLARIGLVSGPRLLGMWRQAIVIISVVAAMITPTIDPINMTIVMLPLISLYFLGVGLAYLLYKPRAPRSFDEMDWGDDEE
;
A
#
# COMPACT_ATOMS: atom_id res chain seq x y z
N MET A 1 -43.09 32.97 48.37
CA MET A 1 -43.13 31.68 47.64
C MET A 1 -43.20 31.99 46.18
N THR A 2 -42.09 31.83 45.45
CA THR A 2 -42.09 31.65 44.00
C THR A 2 -40.90 30.76 43.71
N GLN A 3 -41.19 29.46 43.72
CA GLN A 3 -40.29 28.38 43.39
C GLN A 3 -40.13 28.42 41.87
N GLN A 4 -38.95 28.80 41.39
CA GLN A 4 -38.64 28.81 39.96
C GLN A 4 -38.31 27.38 39.55
N ALA A 5 -39.12 26.81 38.66
CA ALA A 5 -38.95 25.47 38.12
C ALA A 5 -37.63 25.36 37.34
N PRO A 6 -37.00 24.17 37.29
CA PRO A 6 -35.85 23.92 36.43
C PRO A 6 -36.27 24.09 34.95
N PRO A 7 -35.39 24.54 34.04
CA PRO A 7 -35.68 24.51 32.62
C PRO A 7 -35.92 23.05 32.21
N LEU A 8 -37.16 22.75 31.81
CA LEU A 8 -37.49 21.62 30.96
C LEU A 8 -36.97 21.97 29.56
N ASP A 9 -36.49 20.96 28.84
CA ASP A 9 -36.03 20.98 27.44
C ASP A 9 -34.52 20.84 27.26
N SER A 10 -33.97 19.74 27.79
CA SER A 10 -32.98 18.99 27.01
C SER A 10 -33.73 17.84 26.35
N ASP A 11 -34.23 18.07 25.13
CA ASP A 11 -34.80 17.02 24.30
C ASP A 11 -33.75 15.92 24.11
N PRO A 12 -33.97 14.67 24.57
CA PRO A 12 -33.02 13.58 24.40
C PRO A 12 -32.88 13.13 22.93
N LEU A 13 -33.70 13.68 22.02
CA LEU A 13 -33.76 13.30 20.61
C LEU A 13 -32.91 14.18 19.69
N ASP A 14 -32.33 15.27 20.22
CA ASP A 14 -31.43 16.16 19.46
C ASP A 14 -29.98 15.61 19.38
N THR A 15 -29.85 14.30 19.31
CA THR A 15 -28.61 13.67 18.84
C THR A 15 -28.64 13.71 17.32
N ASP A 16 -28.31 14.85 16.74
CA ASP A 16 -28.02 14.95 15.31
C ASP A 16 -26.99 13.85 14.96
N PRO A 17 -27.34 12.82 14.16
CA PRO A 17 -26.42 11.76 13.77
C PRO A 17 -25.19 12.28 13.01
N PHE A 18 -25.21 13.56 12.61
CA PHE A 18 -24.19 14.22 11.80
C PHE A 18 -23.16 15.03 12.59
N ASP A 19 -23.29 15.19 13.91
CA ASP A 19 -22.34 15.98 14.71
C ASP A 19 -20.95 15.30 14.85
N GLY A 20 -20.87 13.98 14.61
CA GLY A 20 -19.60 13.23 14.61
C GLY A 20 -18.75 13.35 13.34
N SER A 21 -19.23 14.01 12.28
CA SER A 21 -18.68 13.89 10.92
C SER A 21 -18.03 15.18 10.35
N ARG A 22 -17.92 16.25 11.13
CA ARG A 22 -17.31 17.51 10.66
C ARG A 22 -16.08 17.87 11.49
N MET A 23 -14.99 17.10 11.36
CA MET A 23 -13.69 17.66 11.72
C MET A 23 -13.44 18.89 10.85
N GLY A 24 -13.07 20.01 11.46
CA GLY A 24 -12.61 21.17 10.71
C GLY A 24 -11.34 20.84 9.92
N LEU A 25 -11.04 21.59 8.85
CA LEU A 25 -9.78 21.42 8.10
C LEU A 25 -8.56 21.49 9.02
N LEU A 26 -8.59 22.36 10.02
CA LEU A 26 -7.54 22.50 11.01
C LEU A 26 -7.41 21.25 11.89
N ASP A 27 -8.52 20.62 12.26
CA ASP A 27 -8.53 19.38 13.05
C ASP A 27 -8.02 18.20 12.22
N HIS A 28 -8.37 18.13 10.93
CA HIS A 28 -7.87 17.11 10.03
C HIS A 28 -6.35 17.25 9.80
N LEU A 29 -5.84 18.48 9.69
CA LEU A 29 -4.39 18.73 9.63
C LEU A 29 -3.69 18.37 10.95
N ALA A 30 -4.32 18.65 12.10
CA ALA A 30 -3.80 18.25 13.40
C ALA A 30 -3.76 16.72 13.56
N GLU A 31 -4.77 16.02 13.02
CA GLU A 31 -4.77 14.56 12.94
C GLU A 31 -3.62 14.06 12.06
N LEU A 32 -3.43 14.61 10.85
CA LEU A 32 -2.32 14.24 9.96
C LEU A 32 -0.97 14.33 10.67
N ARG A 33 -0.73 15.44 11.39
CA ARG A 33 0.50 15.62 12.17
C ARG A 33 0.68 14.52 13.21
N ASN A 34 -0.36 14.24 13.99
CA ASN A 34 -0.29 13.24 15.04
C ASN A 34 -0.05 11.84 14.46
N ARG A 35 -0.76 11.48 13.38
CA ARG A 35 -0.59 10.21 12.67
C ARG A 35 0.83 10.08 12.11
N MET A 36 1.38 11.15 11.53
CA MET A 36 2.74 11.18 11.00
C MET A 36 3.79 10.92 12.09
N ILE A 37 3.62 11.47 13.30
CA ILE A 37 4.52 11.18 14.44
C ILE A 37 4.50 9.69 14.79
N TRP A 38 3.32 9.06 14.82
CA TRP A 38 3.21 7.62 15.06
C TRP A 38 3.84 6.78 13.94
N ILE A 39 3.67 7.18 12.68
CA ILE A 39 4.30 6.50 11.54
C ILE A 39 5.83 6.60 11.65
N VAL A 40 6.36 7.80 11.89
CA VAL A 40 7.81 8.00 12.05
C VAL A 40 8.34 7.20 13.24
N GLY A 41 7.65 7.22 14.38
CA GLY A 41 8.02 6.45 15.56
C GLY A 41 8.04 4.93 15.29
N ALA A 42 7.04 4.41 14.58
CA ALA A 42 6.98 3.00 14.21
C ALA A 42 8.07 2.61 13.21
N LEU A 43 8.38 3.48 12.24
CA LEU A 43 9.48 3.26 11.30
C LEU A 43 10.84 3.27 12.00
N LEU A 44 11.08 4.23 12.91
CA LEU A 44 12.32 4.26 13.71
C LEU A 44 12.45 3.01 14.57
N PHE A 45 11.37 2.60 15.24
CA PHE A 45 11.35 1.36 16.01
C PHE A 45 11.64 0.15 15.11
N GLY A 46 10.99 0.06 13.95
CA GLY A 46 11.21 -1.01 12.98
C GLY A 46 12.67 -1.07 12.51
N VAL A 47 13.28 0.08 12.21
CA VAL A 47 14.70 0.17 11.81
C VAL A 47 15.62 -0.32 12.91
N VAL A 48 15.42 0.14 14.16
CA VAL A 48 16.21 -0.28 15.32
C VAL A 48 16.04 -1.78 15.58
N ALA A 49 14.82 -2.29 15.53
CA ALA A 49 14.53 -3.71 15.68
C ALA A 49 15.17 -4.55 14.56
N SER A 50 15.28 -4.00 13.35
CA SER A 50 15.85 -4.70 12.19
C SER A 50 17.36 -4.92 12.30
N ILE A 51 18.09 -4.12 13.10
CA ILE A 51 19.54 -4.24 13.29
C ILE A 51 19.93 -5.68 13.65
N ALA A 52 19.16 -6.33 14.53
CA ALA A 52 19.43 -7.70 14.98
C ALA A 52 19.28 -8.76 13.88
N PHE A 53 18.62 -8.43 12.76
CA PHE A 53 18.26 -9.38 11.71
C PHE A 53 18.93 -9.08 10.37
N VAL A 54 19.68 -7.98 10.24
CA VAL A 54 20.29 -7.56 8.95
C VAL A 54 21.18 -8.64 8.37
N GLU A 55 22.09 -9.22 9.16
CA GLU A 55 23.02 -10.26 8.69
C GLU A 55 22.29 -11.53 8.21
N PRO A 56 21.38 -12.16 9.00
CA PRO A 56 20.57 -13.28 8.53
C PRO A 56 19.78 -12.96 7.27
N VAL A 57 19.23 -11.75 7.18
CA VAL A 57 18.45 -11.33 6.02
C VAL A 57 19.35 -11.18 4.79
N ILE A 58 20.54 -10.59 4.91
CA ILE A 58 21.50 -10.52 3.79
C ILE A 58 21.86 -11.94 3.33
N ALA A 59 22.20 -12.85 4.25
CA ALA A 59 22.52 -14.24 3.91
C ALA A 59 21.34 -14.95 3.23
N PHE A 60 20.10 -14.68 3.67
CA PHE A 60 18.90 -15.18 3.03
C PHE A 60 18.73 -14.63 1.62
N ILE A 61 18.90 -13.32 1.44
CA ILE A 61 18.78 -12.63 0.16
C ILE A 61 19.82 -13.13 -0.85
N THR A 62 21.05 -13.38 -0.41
CA THR A 62 22.14 -13.79 -1.31
C THR A 62 22.17 -15.29 -1.58
N SER A 63 21.42 -16.10 -0.82
CA SER A 63 21.34 -17.55 -1.01
C SER A 63 20.97 -18.04 -2.43
N PRO A 64 20.15 -17.32 -3.24
CA PRO A 64 19.81 -17.77 -4.59
C PRO A 64 20.91 -17.53 -5.63
N VAL A 65 21.96 -16.77 -5.30
CA VAL A 65 23.07 -16.51 -6.21
C VAL A 65 24.16 -17.54 -5.96
N GLU A 66 24.40 -18.42 -6.93
CA GLU A 66 25.41 -19.49 -6.81
C GLU A 66 26.85 -18.93 -6.73
N GLU A 67 27.09 -17.75 -7.32
CA GLU A 67 28.38 -17.08 -7.31
C GLU A 67 28.53 -16.12 -6.14
N LYS A 68 29.77 -15.98 -5.64
CA LYS A 68 30.07 -15.03 -4.57
C LYS A 68 29.95 -13.60 -5.10
N LEU A 69 28.95 -12.88 -4.59
CA LEU A 69 28.82 -11.44 -4.82
C LEU A 69 30.07 -10.70 -4.33
N ILE A 70 30.63 -9.86 -5.19
CA ILE A 70 31.81 -9.06 -4.86
C ILE A 70 31.41 -7.63 -4.45
N ALA A 71 32.19 -7.03 -3.55
CA ALA A 71 32.11 -5.62 -3.24
C ALA A 71 33.28 -4.91 -3.92
N ILE A 72 32.99 -3.95 -4.81
CA ILE A 72 34.03 -3.23 -5.56
C ILE A 72 34.40 -1.95 -4.79
N GLY A 73 33.39 -1.23 -4.28
CA GLY A 73 33.57 -0.06 -3.45
C GLY A 73 33.82 -0.42 -1.99
N PRO A 74 34.74 0.27 -1.29
CA PRO A 74 34.99 0.03 0.14
C PRO A 74 33.77 0.37 1.02
N THR A 75 32.85 1.20 0.51
CA THR A 75 31.62 1.59 1.20
C THR A 75 30.41 0.73 0.83
N ASP A 76 30.52 -0.17 -0.16
CA ASP A 76 29.37 -0.91 -0.70
C ASP A 76 28.69 -1.76 0.39
N THR A 77 29.48 -2.43 1.22
CA THR A 77 28.98 -3.26 2.32
C THR A 77 28.26 -2.44 3.38
N ILE A 78 28.75 -1.22 3.67
CA ILE A 78 28.10 -0.29 4.60
C ILE A 78 26.75 0.17 4.01
N PHE A 79 26.73 0.58 2.73
CA PHE A 79 25.49 0.98 2.07
C PHE A 79 24.47 -0.15 2.00
N VAL A 80 24.90 -1.36 1.70
CA VAL A 80 24.06 -2.57 1.71
C VAL A 80 23.46 -2.81 3.09
N PHE A 81 24.27 -2.73 4.15
CA PHE A 81 23.81 -2.91 5.52
C PHE A 81 22.68 -1.92 5.86
N PHE A 82 22.92 -0.62 5.65
CA PHE A 82 21.91 0.40 5.94
C PHE A 82 20.67 0.26 5.03
N LYS A 83 20.86 -0.05 3.74
CA LYS A 83 19.76 -0.24 2.79
C LYS A 83 18.83 -1.38 3.23
N VAL A 84 19.38 -2.53 3.57
CA VAL A 84 18.59 -3.68 4.06
C VAL A 84 17.93 -3.35 5.39
N MET A 85 18.65 -2.73 6.32
CA MET A 85 18.12 -2.29 7.62
C MET A 85 16.91 -1.36 7.46
N PHE A 86 16.96 -0.38 6.56
CA PHE A 86 15.84 0.53 6.31
C PHE A 86 14.64 -0.17 5.69
N VAL A 87 14.85 -1.03 4.70
CA VAL A 87 13.77 -1.77 4.04
C VAL A 87 13.09 -2.73 5.01
N MET A 88 13.88 -3.47 5.79
CA MET A 88 13.37 -4.30 6.88
C MET A 88 12.60 -3.48 7.92
N GLY A 89 13.11 -2.30 8.27
CA GLY A 89 12.44 -1.42 9.22
C GLY A 89 11.08 -0.94 8.72
N VAL A 90 10.95 -0.64 7.42
CA VAL A 90 9.66 -0.35 6.80
C VAL A 90 8.74 -1.56 6.89
N ILE A 91 9.21 -2.75 6.50
CA ILE A 91 8.43 -4.00 6.54
C ILE A 91 7.91 -4.30 7.96
N VAL A 92 8.76 -4.17 8.98
CA VAL A 92 8.39 -4.36 10.39
C VAL A 92 7.40 -3.28 10.85
N GLY A 93 7.58 -2.03 10.38
CA GLY A 93 6.69 -0.91 10.67
C GLY A 93 5.36 -0.92 9.89
N MET A 94 5.22 -1.75 8.86
CA MET A 94 4.04 -1.80 7.97
C MET A 94 2.70 -1.92 8.70
N PRO A 95 2.53 -2.77 9.74
CA PRO A 95 1.24 -2.88 10.43
C PRO A 95 0.74 -1.54 10.98
N VAL A 96 1.65 -0.77 11.58
CA VAL A 96 1.34 0.55 12.13
C VAL A 96 1.16 1.56 11.00
N LEU A 97 2.02 1.54 9.99
CA LEU A 97 1.93 2.43 8.83
C LEU A 97 0.57 2.31 8.16
N VAL A 98 0.15 1.09 7.82
CA VAL A 98 -1.14 0.82 7.19
C VAL A 98 -2.29 1.24 8.09
N TYR A 99 -2.24 0.89 9.38
CA TYR A 99 -3.27 1.27 10.33
C TYR A 99 -3.45 2.79 10.41
N GLN A 100 -2.36 3.55 10.47
CA GLN A 100 -2.45 5.01 10.58
C GLN A 100 -2.92 5.66 9.28
N ILE A 101 -2.53 5.14 8.10
CA ILE A 101 -3.07 5.61 6.81
C ILE A 101 -4.58 5.36 6.74
N VAL A 102 -5.02 4.16 7.09
CA VAL A 102 -6.44 3.80 7.12
C VAL A 102 -7.21 4.67 8.12
N ALA A 103 -6.67 4.84 9.32
CA ALA A 103 -7.28 5.66 10.36
C ALA A 103 -7.38 7.14 9.95
N PHE A 104 -6.43 7.65 9.15
CA PHE A 104 -6.46 9.00 8.62
C PHE A 104 -7.51 9.19 7.51
N ILE A 105 -7.76 8.17 6.70
CA ILE A 105 -8.79 8.21 5.64
C ILE A 105 -10.19 7.99 6.21
N ALA A 106 -10.32 7.21 7.29
CA ALA A 106 -11.59 6.82 7.89
C ALA A 106 -12.59 7.95 8.23
N PRO A 107 -12.18 9.16 8.67
CA PRO A 107 -13.10 10.27 8.94
C PRO A 107 -13.81 10.78 7.68
N GLY A 108 -13.24 10.58 6.50
CA GLY A 108 -13.84 10.98 5.22
C GLY A 108 -14.90 10.02 4.68
N LEU A 109 -15.20 8.92 5.39
CA LEU A 109 -16.09 7.86 4.94
C LEU A 109 -17.36 7.78 5.78
N TYR A 110 -18.42 7.20 5.19
CA TYR A 110 -19.65 6.98 5.94
C TYR A 110 -19.43 5.97 7.08
N PRO A 111 -20.17 6.07 8.20
CA PRO A 111 -20.03 5.18 9.35
C PRO A 111 -20.12 3.68 8.99
N HIS A 112 -20.97 3.34 8.01
CA HIS A 112 -21.14 1.96 7.53
C HIS A 112 -19.97 1.48 6.64
N GLU A 113 -19.23 2.38 5.99
CA GLU A 113 -18.04 2.07 5.18
C GLU A 113 -16.79 1.94 6.05
N LYS A 114 -16.71 2.72 7.13
CA LYS A 114 -15.60 2.72 8.09
C LYS A 114 -15.31 1.31 8.63
N ARG A 115 -16.34 0.56 9.01
CA ARG A 115 -16.17 -0.83 9.48
C ARG A 115 -15.56 -1.73 8.40
N GLY A 116 -15.96 -1.55 7.14
CA GLY A 116 -15.41 -2.28 6.01
C GLY A 116 -13.92 -2.00 5.82
N LEU A 117 -13.52 -0.74 5.96
CA LEU A 117 -12.13 -0.32 5.83
C LEU A 117 -11.22 -0.94 6.92
N PHE A 118 -11.65 -0.95 8.19
CA PHE A 118 -10.88 -1.60 9.26
C PHE A 118 -10.81 -3.12 9.10
N LEU A 119 -11.85 -3.77 8.56
CA LEU A 119 -11.86 -5.21 8.30
C LEU A 119 -10.87 -5.63 7.20
N LEU A 120 -10.43 -4.68 6.35
CA LEU A 120 -9.43 -4.94 5.31
C LEU A 120 -8.00 -4.94 5.83
N LEU A 121 -7.73 -4.43 7.04
CA LEU A 121 -6.37 -4.33 7.59
C LEU A 121 -5.62 -5.68 7.63
N PRO A 122 -6.21 -6.80 8.09
CA PRO A 122 -5.54 -8.10 8.01
C PRO A 122 -5.28 -8.53 6.57
N GLY A 123 -6.19 -8.18 5.65
CA GLY A 123 -6.02 -8.41 4.22
C GLY A 123 -4.78 -7.72 3.68
N VAL A 124 -4.59 -6.43 3.99
CA VAL A 124 -3.38 -5.68 3.61
C VAL A 124 -2.12 -6.42 4.07
N MET A 125 -2.06 -6.83 5.34
CA MET A 125 -0.89 -7.52 5.87
C MET A 125 -0.61 -8.83 5.11
N VAL A 126 -1.66 -9.62 4.85
CA VAL A 126 -1.55 -10.89 4.12
C VAL A 126 -1.10 -10.68 2.67
N LEU A 127 -1.67 -9.69 1.98
CA LEU A 127 -1.32 -9.37 0.59
C LEU A 127 0.09 -8.80 0.48
N PHE A 128 0.50 -7.91 1.39
CA PHE A 128 1.86 -7.36 1.41
C PHE A 128 2.91 -8.46 1.60
N PHE A 129 2.76 -9.30 2.63
CA PHE A 129 3.69 -10.42 2.85
C PHE A 129 3.61 -11.47 1.74
N GLY A 130 2.41 -11.71 1.19
CA GLY A 130 2.22 -12.56 0.01
C GLY A 130 2.95 -12.02 -1.22
N GLY A 131 2.92 -10.71 -1.44
CA GLY A 131 3.65 -10.03 -2.51
C GLY A 131 5.16 -10.06 -2.31
N ALA A 132 5.63 -9.84 -1.08
CA ALA A 132 7.04 -9.98 -0.74
C ALA A 132 7.55 -11.42 -0.95
N ALA A 133 6.74 -12.42 -0.57
CA ALA A 133 7.05 -13.83 -0.81
C ALA A 133 7.05 -14.15 -2.31
N PHE A 134 6.06 -13.68 -3.07
CA PHE A 134 6.00 -13.85 -4.52
C PHE A 134 7.21 -13.21 -5.23
N ALA A 135 7.60 -12.00 -4.82
CA ALA A 135 8.79 -11.34 -5.31
C ALA A 135 10.05 -12.20 -5.09
N ASN A 136 10.23 -12.73 -3.88
CA ASN A 136 11.39 -13.53 -3.51
C ASN A 136 11.44 -14.90 -4.19
N PHE A 137 10.34 -15.66 -4.17
CA PHE A 137 10.35 -17.05 -4.57
C PHE A 137 9.99 -17.27 -6.05
N VAL A 138 9.34 -16.30 -6.70
CA VAL A 138 8.89 -16.45 -8.09
C VAL A 138 9.62 -15.47 -9.00
N MET A 139 9.54 -14.16 -8.71
CA MET A 139 10.07 -13.16 -9.64
C MET A 139 11.59 -13.11 -9.67
N LEU A 140 12.23 -13.10 -8.50
CA LEU A 140 13.69 -12.97 -8.40
C LEU A 140 14.44 -14.12 -9.08
N PRO A 141 14.10 -15.41 -8.87
CA PRO A 141 14.76 -16.51 -9.58
C PRO A 141 14.59 -16.41 -11.10
N VAL A 142 13.42 -16.01 -11.58
CA VAL A 142 13.16 -15.84 -13.01
C VAL A 142 14.00 -14.69 -13.60
N ALA A 143 14.06 -13.56 -12.91
CA ALA A 143 14.84 -12.40 -13.38
C ALA A 143 16.35 -12.62 -13.30
N VAL A 144 16.86 -13.18 -12.20
CA VAL A 144 18.28 -13.51 -12.03
C VAL A 144 18.69 -14.58 -13.03
N GLY A 145 17.89 -15.64 -13.17
CA GLY A 145 18.14 -16.68 -14.16
C GLY A 145 18.18 -16.12 -15.58
N PHE A 146 17.26 -15.23 -15.95
CA PHE A 146 17.32 -14.57 -17.25
C PHE A 146 18.60 -13.76 -17.43
N LEU A 147 18.97 -12.91 -16.46
CA LEU A 147 20.14 -12.05 -16.55
C LEU A 147 21.45 -12.84 -16.65
N GLN A 148 21.61 -13.91 -15.86
CA GLN A 148 22.80 -14.77 -15.89
C GLN A 148 22.94 -15.53 -17.21
N ASN A 149 21.83 -16.04 -17.76
CA ASN A 149 21.86 -16.78 -19.04
C ASN A 149 21.96 -15.86 -20.26
N PHE A 150 21.65 -14.57 -20.12
CA PHE A 150 21.71 -13.63 -21.23
C PHE A 150 23.17 -13.28 -21.59
N LEU A 151 23.67 -13.86 -22.69
CA LEU A 151 25.07 -13.75 -23.12
C LEU A 151 26.11 -14.31 -22.13
N GLY A 152 25.70 -15.13 -21.17
CA GLY A 152 26.60 -15.74 -20.18
C GLY A 152 27.69 -16.62 -20.79
N ASP A 153 27.42 -17.26 -21.94
CA ASP A 153 28.42 -18.08 -22.66
C ASP A 153 29.51 -17.25 -23.37
N VAL A 154 29.31 -15.93 -23.49
CA VAL A 154 30.18 -15.03 -24.26
C VAL A 154 30.89 -14.01 -23.36
N ILE A 155 30.27 -13.64 -22.24
CA ILE A 155 30.73 -12.59 -21.34
C ILE A 155 30.66 -13.10 -19.90
N ASP A 156 31.82 -13.16 -19.22
CA ASP A 156 31.88 -13.44 -17.78
C ASP A 156 31.19 -12.31 -17.01
N GLN A 157 30.12 -12.64 -16.27
CA GLN A 157 29.32 -11.67 -15.54
C GLN A 157 29.62 -11.70 -14.05
N GLU A 158 30.38 -10.71 -13.56
CA GLU A 158 30.58 -10.53 -12.13
C GLU A 158 29.45 -9.69 -11.50
N TRP A 159 28.79 -10.23 -10.49
CA TRP A 159 27.69 -9.57 -9.79
C TRP A 159 28.19 -8.84 -8.54
N THR A 160 27.86 -7.55 -8.43
CA THR A 160 28.19 -6.77 -7.23
C THR A 160 27.09 -6.85 -6.19
N VAL A 161 27.47 -6.89 -4.91
CA VAL A 161 26.53 -6.96 -3.79
C VAL A 161 25.57 -5.76 -3.75
N ASP A 162 26.05 -4.55 -3.99
CA ASP A 162 25.20 -3.35 -3.96
C ASP A 162 24.12 -3.37 -5.05
N ARG A 163 24.49 -3.77 -6.28
CA ARG A 163 23.54 -3.86 -7.40
C ARG A 163 22.50 -4.94 -7.15
N TYR A 164 22.93 -6.12 -6.71
CA TYR A 164 22.04 -7.22 -6.42
C TYR A 164 21.06 -6.90 -5.28
N ILE A 165 21.56 -6.40 -4.15
CA ILE A 165 20.71 -6.02 -3.01
C ILE A 165 19.79 -4.85 -3.38
N GLY A 166 20.28 -3.88 -4.15
CA GLY A 166 19.47 -2.77 -4.66
C GLY A 166 18.33 -3.26 -5.56
N PHE A 167 18.61 -4.22 -6.42
CA PHE A 167 17.61 -4.88 -7.27
C PHE A 167 16.59 -5.65 -6.43
N PHE A 168 17.06 -6.51 -5.52
CA PHE A 168 16.23 -7.31 -4.62
C PHE A 168 15.26 -6.43 -3.83
N THR A 169 15.81 -5.44 -3.11
CA THR A 169 15.01 -4.56 -2.22
C THR A 169 13.97 -3.77 -3.00
N ARG A 170 14.31 -3.30 -4.21
CA ARG A 170 13.38 -2.60 -5.08
C ARG A 170 12.24 -3.49 -5.54
N ILE A 171 12.54 -4.71 -6.03
CA ILE A 171 11.49 -5.66 -6.44
C ILE A 171 10.58 -5.98 -5.24
N VAL A 172 11.14 -6.41 -4.11
CA VAL A 172 10.34 -6.84 -2.95
C VAL A 172 9.43 -5.72 -2.46
N PHE A 173 9.96 -4.50 -2.33
CA PHE A 173 9.18 -3.35 -1.88
C PHE A 173 8.04 -3.03 -2.85
N TRP A 174 8.35 -2.82 -4.13
CA TRP A 174 7.33 -2.37 -5.09
C TRP A 174 6.33 -3.45 -5.45
N ILE A 175 6.73 -4.72 -5.51
CA ILE A 175 5.80 -5.83 -5.71
C ILE A 175 4.92 -6.01 -4.47
N GLY A 176 5.49 -5.92 -3.26
CA GLY A 176 4.70 -5.93 -2.03
C GLY A 176 3.62 -4.84 -2.03
N VAL A 177 3.97 -3.62 -2.42
CA VAL A 177 3.00 -2.51 -2.57
C VAL A 177 2.02 -2.77 -3.71
N ALA A 178 2.46 -3.29 -4.86
CA ALA A 178 1.58 -3.57 -5.99
C ALA A 178 0.55 -4.65 -5.68
N PHE A 179 0.88 -5.61 -4.81
CA PHE A 179 -0.07 -6.61 -4.31
C PHE A 179 -1.24 -6.02 -3.54
N GLU A 180 -1.17 -4.77 -3.08
CA GLU A 180 -2.31 -4.07 -2.49
C GLU A 180 -3.34 -3.58 -3.52
N THR A 181 -2.95 -3.49 -4.80
CA THR A 181 -3.80 -2.96 -5.88
C THR A 181 -5.18 -3.63 -5.96
N PRO A 182 -5.31 -4.97 -5.92
CA PRO A 182 -6.62 -5.63 -5.95
C PRO A 182 -7.48 -5.28 -4.74
N LEU A 183 -6.88 -5.17 -3.56
CA LEU A 183 -7.57 -4.84 -2.31
C LEU A 183 -8.08 -3.40 -2.34
N VAL A 184 -7.26 -2.47 -2.82
CA VAL A 184 -7.64 -1.06 -3.01
C VAL A 184 -8.78 -0.95 -4.02
N ILE A 185 -8.68 -1.63 -5.16
CA ILE A 185 -9.75 -1.63 -6.18
C ILE A 185 -11.05 -2.22 -5.61
N ALA A 186 -10.97 -3.36 -4.91
CA ALA A 186 -12.11 -4.00 -4.27
C ALA A 186 -12.80 -3.06 -3.27
N PHE A 187 -12.02 -2.33 -2.48
CA PHE A 187 -12.55 -1.34 -1.55
C PHE A 187 -13.24 -0.19 -2.26
N LEU A 188 -12.59 0.41 -3.27
CA LEU A 188 -13.16 1.49 -4.07
C LEU A 188 -14.45 1.09 -4.79
N ALA A 189 -14.53 -0.17 -5.23
CA ALA A 189 -15.74 -0.73 -5.84
C ALA A 189 -16.87 -0.92 -4.82
N ARG A 190 -16.55 -1.37 -3.61
CA ARG A 190 -17.51 -1.56 -2.52
C ARG A 190 -18.19 -0.26 -2.08
N ILE A 191 -17.47 0.87 -2.11
CA ILE A 191 -18.01 2.20 -1.79
C ILE A 191 -18.59 2.93 -3.03
N GLY A 192 -18.62 2.24 -4.18
CA GLY A 192 -19.24 2.71 -5.42
C GLY A 192 -18.45 3.77 -6.19
N LEU A 193 -17.18 4.04 -5.85
CA LEU A 193 -16.34 5.01 -6.55
C LEU A 193 -15.86 4.50 -7.92
N VAL A 194 -15.68 3.20 -8.05
CA VAL A 194 -15.14 2.54 -9.24
C VAL A 194 -16.02 1.35 -9.62
N SER A 195 -16.24 1.13 -10.92
CA SER A 195 -17.00 -0.03 -11.42
C SER A 195 -16.12 -0.92 -12.29
N GLY A 196 -16.41 -2.23 -12.30
CA GLY A 196 -15.73 -3.20 -13.14
C GLY A 196 -15.70 -2.81 -14.63
N PRO A 197 -16.83 -2.41 -15.25
CA PRO A 197 -16.85 -1.97 -16.65
C PRO A 197 -15.99 -0.73 -16.91
N ARG A 198 -15.95 0.23 -15.97
CA ARG A 198 -15.12 1.44 -16.10
C ARG A 198 -13.63 1.10 -16.08
N LEU A 199 -13.21 0.23 -15.16
CA LEU A 199 -11.82 -0.24 -15.11
C LEU A 199 -11.46 -1.07 -16.35
N LEU A 200 -12.34 -1.96 -16.80
CA LEU A 200 -12.10 -2.67 -18.06
C LEU A 200 -11.95 -1.70 -19.22
N GLY A 201 -12.74 -0.63 -19.31
CA GLY A 201 -12.58 0.39 -20.36
C GLY A 201 -11.22 1.11 -20.31
N MET A 202 -10.62 1.23 -19.13
CA MET A 202 -9.33 1.91 -18.89
C MET A 202 -8.11 0.98 -18.95
N TRP A 203 -8.27 -0.28 -19.38
CA TRP A 203 -7.19 -1.28 -19.39
C TRP A 203 -5.91 -0.83 -20.11
N ARG A 204 -6.03 -0.05 -21.20
CA ARG A 204 -4.88 0.48 -21.95
C ARG A 204 -4.06 1.46 -21.12
N GLN A 205 -4.73 2.32 -20.34
CA GLN A 205 -4.07 3.28 -19.45
C GLN A 205 -3.39 2.54 -18.29
N ALA A 206 -4.03 1.50 -17.76
CA ALA A 206 -3.44 0.65 -16.74
C ALA A 206 -2.13 0.00 -17.22
N ILE A 207 -2.09 -0.54 -18.45
CA ILE A 207 -0.85 -1.10 -19.03
C ILE A 207 0.25 -0.05 -19.13
N VAL A 208 -0.06 1.18 -19.56
CA VAL A 208 0.92 2.27 -19.63
C VAL A 208 1.46 2.60 -18.23
N ILE A 209 0.59 2.75 -17.24
CA ILE A 209 1.02 3.02 -15.85
C ILE A 209 1.89 1.88 -15.32
N ILE A 210 1.47 0.62 -15.53
CA ILE A 210 2.22 -0.57 -15.13
C ILE A 210 3.59 -0.61 -15.83
N SER A 211 3.67 -0.21 -17.09
CA SER A 211 4.94 -0.13 -17.80
C SER A 211 5.89 0.88 -17.17
N VAL A 212 5.40 2.08 -16.81
CA VAL A 212 6.22 3.11 -16.13
C VAL A 212 6.69 2.59 -14.77
N VAL A 213 5.80 1.97 -14.00
CA VAL A 213 6.15 1.37 -12.70
C VAL A 213 7.19 0.27 -12.88
N ALA A 214 7.01 -0.63 -13.85
CA ALA A 214 7.97 -1.70 -14.14
C ALA A 214 9.35 -1.15 -14.50
N ALA A 215 9.42 -0.10 -15.33
CA ALA A 215 10.68 0.55 -15.69
C ALA A 215 11.38 1.22 -14.50
N MET A 216 10.64 1.67 -13.49
CA MET A 216 11.24 2.19 -12.24
C MET A 216 11.80 1.06 -11.36
N ILE A 217 11.16 -0.12 -11.39
CA ILE A 217 11.52 -1.29 -10.58
C ILE A 217 12.71 -2.04 -11.17
N THR A 218 12.77 -2.21 -12.49
CA THR A 218 13.85 -2.93 -13.13
C THR A 218 15.13 -2.08 -13.18
N PRO A 219 16.31 -2.69 -12.98
CA PRO A 219 17.59 -1.98 -13.06
C PRO A 219 17.96 -1.68 -14.51
N THR A 220 17.41 -2.47 -15.43
CA THR A 220 17.60 -2.39 -16.87
C THR A 220 16.26 -2.02 -17.52
N ILE A 221 16.32 -1.17 -18.54
CA ILE A 221 15.17 -0.85 -19.40
C ILE A 221 15.21 -1.80 -20.60
N ASP A 222 15.32 -3.09 -20.34
CA ASP A 222 15.23 -4.12 -21.38
C ASP A 222 13.81 -4.71 -21.43
N PRO A 223 13.26 -4.99 -22.63
CA PRO A 223 11.88 -5.45 -22.75
C PRO A 223 11.56 -6.75 -22.01
N ILE A 224 12.55 -7.63 -21.79
CA ILE A 224 12.31 -8.95 -21.22
C ILE A 224 12.15 -8.86 -19.69
N ASN A 225 13.12 -8.26 -18.99
CA ASN A 225 13.00 -8.04 -17.55
C ASN A 225 11.83 -7.14 -17.20
N MET A 226 11.57 -6.12 -18.02
CA MET A 226 10.40 -5.27 -17.85
C MET A 226 9.10 -6.08 -17.97
N THR A 227 9.00 -6.99 -18.95
CA THR A 227 7.82 -7.87 -19.10
C THR A 227 7.66 -8.84 -17.93
N ILE A 228 8.75 -9.39 -17.39
CA ILE A 228 8.72 -10.24 -16.19
C ILE A 228 8.07 -9.52 -15.01
N VAL A 229 8.32 -8.20 -14.85
CA VAL A 229 7.72 -7.38 -13.81
C VAL A 229 6.29 -6.93 -14.15
N MET A 230 6.04 -6.59 -15.41
CA MET A 230 4.71 -6.15 -15.86
C MET A 230 3.65 -7.25 -15.75
N LEU A 231 4.00 -8.50 -16.07
CA LEU A 231 3.03 -9.60 -16.14
C LEU A 231 2.30 -9.83 -14.80
N PRO A 232 2.99 -9.93 -13.64
CA PRO A 232 2.33 -9.96 -12.33
C PRO A 232 1.46 -8.74 -12.05
N LEU A 233 1.94 -7.53 -12.35
CA LEU A 233 1.21 -6.28 -12.13
C LEU A 233 -0.08 -6.21 -12.95
N ILE A 234 -0.04 -6.63 -14.22
CA ILE A 234 -1.22 -6.73 -15.09
C ILE A 234 -2.20 -7.76 -14.52
N SER A 235 -1.70 -8.90 -14.05
CA SER A 235 -2.53 -9.94 -13.44
C SER A 235 -3.24 -9.44 -12.18
N LEU A 236 -2.55 -8.70 -11.31
CA LEU A 236 -3.13 -8.06 -10.13
C LEU A 236 -4.18 -7.01 -10.50
N TYR A 237 -3.93 -6.22 -11.55
CA TYR A 237 -4.92 -5.27 -12.06
C TYR A 237 -6.20 -5.99 -12.46
N PHE A 238 -6.12 -7.01 -13.31
CA PHE A 238 -7.30 -7.77 -13.74
C PHE A 238 -7.99 -8.54 -12.60
N LEU A 239 -7.23 -9.04 -11.63
CA LEU A 239 -7.77 -9.60 -10.39
C LEU A 239 -8.61 -8.54 -9.66
N GLY A 240 -8.08 -7.33 -9.50
CA GLY A 240 -8.78 -6.19 -8.92
C GLY A 240 -10.05 -5.84 -9.69
N VAL A 241 -9.99 -5.83 -11.03
CA VAL A 241 -11.18 -5.62 -11.88
C VAL A 241 -12.24 -6.69 -11.64
N GLY A 242 -11.84 -7.97 -11.53
CA GLY A 242 -12.75 -9.06 -11.20
C GLY A 242 -13.42 -8.88 -9.83
N LEU A 243 -12.63 -8.51 -8.81
CA LEU A 243 -13.17 -8.17 -7.49
C LEU A 243 -14.12 -6.97 -7.54
N ALA A 244 -13.84 -5.98 -8.39
CA ALA A 244 -14.73 -4.84 -8.58
C ALA A 244 -16.09 -5.28 -9.15
N TYR A 245 -16.15 -6.23 -10.08
CA TYR A 245 -17.43 -6.78 -10.56
C TYR A 245 -18.24 -7.45 -9.45
N LEU A 246 -17.58 -8.21 -8.57
CA LEU A 246 -18.23 -8.96 -7.50
C LEU A 246 -18.71 -8.07 -6.36
N LEU A 247 -17.95 -7.03 -6.03
CA LEU A 247 -18.17 -6.21 -4.83
C LEU A 247 -18.81 -4.86 -5.12
N TYR A 248 -19.03 -4.52 -6.39
CA TYR A 248 -19.63 -3.25 -6.78
C TYR A 248 -21.01 -3.07 -6.13
N LYS A 249 -21.17 -1.95 -5.42
CA LYS A 249 -22.47 -1.49 -4.93
C LYS A 249 -22.75 -0.11 -5.51
N PRO A 250 -23.88 0.08 -6.22
CA PRO A 250 -24.27 1.39 -6.72
C PRO A 250 -24.38 2.38 -5.56
N ARG A 251 -23.69 3.52 -5.68
CA ARG A 251 -23.83 4.63 -4.73
C ARG A 251 -25.19 5.27 -4.96
N ALA A 252 -26.08 5.22 -3.97
CA ALA A 252 -27.33 5.98 -4.04
C ALA A 252 -26.99 7.48 -4.14
N PRO A 253 -27.55 8.21 -5.12
CA PRO A 253 -27.30 9.63 -5.25
C PRO A 253 -27.77 10.36 -3.98
N ARG A 254 -27.00 11.36 -3.52
CA ARG A 254 -27.42 12.25 -2.43
C ARG A 254 -28.69 12.97 -2.88
N SER A 255 -29.86 12.58 -2.38
CA SER A 255 -31.05 13.43 -2.42
C SER A 255 -30.82 14.57 -1.43
N PHE A 256 -30.44 15.74 -1.96
CA PHE A 256 -30.43 16.99 -1.20
C PHE A 256 -31.85 17.56 -1.03
N ASP A 257 -32.87 16.88 -1.57
CA ASP A 257 -34.25 17.38 -1.69
C ASP A 257 -35.16 17.01 -0.51
N GLU A 258 -34.67 16.29 0.50
CA GLU A 258 -35.37 16.04 1.78
C GLU A 258 -34.83 16.92 2.92
N MET A 259 -34.22 18.07 2.60
CA MET A 259 -34.22 19.17 3.56
C MET A 259 -35.62 19.77 3.52
N ASP A 260 -36.48 19.22 4.37
CA ASP A 260 -37.69 19.86 4.85
C ASP A 260 -37.25 21.22 5.41
N TRP A 261 -37.26 22.24 4.54
CA TRP A 261 -37.32 23.61 4.97
C TRP A 261 -38.69 23.69 5.61
N GLY A 262 -38.76 23.42 6.90
CA GLY A 262 -39.92 23.75 7.71
C GLY A 262 -40.26 25.18 7.36
N ASP A 263 -41.35 25.33 6.63
CA ASP A 263 -42.00 26.60 6.44
C ASP A 263 -42.40 27.02 7.85
N ASP A 264 -41.53 27.79 8.50
CA ASP A 264 -41.89 28.63 9.64
C ASP A 264 -42.85 29.70 9.07
N GLU A 265 -44.09 29.27 8.79
CA GLU A 265 -45.24 30.14 8.59
C GLU A 265 -45.73 30.66 9.96
N GLU A 266 -45.93 31.98 9.97
CA GLU A 266 -46.57 32.87 10.97
C GLU A 266 -45.68 33.56 12.03
#